data_AF-A0A536QUH5-F1
#
_entry.id   AF-A0A536QUH5-F1
#
_cell.length_a   1.000
_cell.length_b   1.000
_cell.length_c   1.000
_cell.angle_alpha   90.00
_cell.angle_beta   90.00
_cell.angle_gamma   90.00
#
_symmetry.space_group_name_H-M   'P 1'
#
loop_
_entity.id
_entity.type
_entity.pdbx_description
1 polymer ?
#
loop_
_entity_poly.entity_id
_entity_poly.type
_entity_poly.pdbx_seq_one_letter_code
_entity_poly.pdbx_strand_id
1 'polypeptide(L)'
;MVDRVVAEAVRAANFFGLTADRAERYGESVRQTFPLALEAMRETQPLVRERKLHDLATSVRAVSEAHHIPRIIERGLVGIAFGAARGPVLDRAMRSGFAHEDLEHELRAFREALEAKLASLG
;
A
#
# COMPACT_ATOMS: atom_id res chain seq x y z
N MET A 1 -13.96 -1.97 -3.14
CA MET A 1 -13.03 -0.81 -3.05
C MET A 1 -11.59 -1.30 -3.03
N VAL A 2 -11.26 -2.19 -2.09
CA VAL A 2 -10.04 -3.01 -2.10
C VAL A 2 -9.83 -3.74 -3.44
N ASP A 3 -10.92 -4.22 -4.05
CA ASP A 3 -10.87 -4.93 -5.33
C ASP A 3 -10.36 -4.07 -6.48
N ARG A 4 -10.67 -2.76 -6.46
CA ARG A 4 -10.24 -1.80 -7.49
C ARG A 4 -8.77 -1.42 -7.32
N VAL A 5 -8.33 -1.22 -6.08
CA VAL A 5 -6.91 -0.98 -5.74
C VAL A 5 -6.06 -2.17 -6.16
N VAL A 6 -6.55 -3.38 -5.91
CA VAL A 6 -5.82 -4.60 -6.24
C VAL A 6 -5.86 -4.87 -7.74
N ALA A 7 -6.97 -4.61 -8.42
CA ALA A 7 -7.02 -4.71 -9.88
C ALA A 7 -6.03 -3.76 -10.56
N GLU A 8 -5.82 -2.54 -10.04
CA GLU A 8 -4.80 -1.62 -10.57
C GLU A 8 -3.38 -2.05 -10.23
N ALA A 9 -3.13 -2.54 -9.02
CA ALA A 9 -1.84 -3.11 -8.67
C ALA A 9 -1.50 -4.33 -9.53
N VAL A 10 -2.48 -5.19 -9.82
CA VAL A 10 -2.39 -6.35 -10.72
C VAL A 10 -2.15 -5.91 -12.17
N ARG A 11 -2.87 -4.88 -12.65
CA ARG A 11 -2.68 -4.34 -14.00
C ARG A 11 -1.28 -3.73 -14.15
N ALA A 12 -0.79 -3.02 -13.14
CA ALA A 12 0.57 -2.50 -13.13
C ALA A 12 1.62 -3.61 -13.02
N ALA A 13 1.37 -4.65 -12.23
CA ALA A 13 2.22 -5.84 -12.15
C ALA A 13 2.37 -6.54 -13.51
N ASN A 14 1.28 -6.65 -14.29
CA ASN A 14 1.33 -7.18 -15.65
C ASN A 14 2.25 -6.35 -16.58
N PHE A 15 2.40 -5.05 -16.33
CA PHE A 15 3.35 -4.18 -17.06
C PHE A 15 4.82 -4.55 -16.77
N PHE A 16 5.10 -5.18 -15.63
CA PHE A 16 6.44 -5.61 -15.23
C PHE A 16 6.71 -7.11 -15.49
N GLY A 17 5.88 -7.78 -16.29
CA GLY A 17 6.10 -9.19 -16.69
C GLY A 17 5.57 -10.24 -15.71
N LEU A 18 4.72 -9.86 -14.75
CA LEU A 18 3.91 -10.82 -14.01
C LEU A 18 2.79 -11.34 -14.93
N THR A 19 2.61 -12.66 -15.02
CA THR A 19 1.46 -13.22 -15.73
C THR A 19 0.18 -12.86 -14.97
N ALA A 20 -0.96 -12.75 -15.66
CA ALA A 20 -2.23 -12.35 -15.05
C ALA A 20 -2.59 -13.19 -13.82
N ASP A 21 -2.37 -14.51 -13.89
CA ASP A 21 -2.60 -15.47 -12.79
C ASP A 21 -1.64 -15.26 -11.60
N ARG A 22 -0.36 -14.94 -11.85
CA ARG A 22 0.59 -14.59 -10.77
C ARG A 22 0.24 -13.26 -10.13
N ALA A 23 -0.14 -12.29 -10.94
CA ALA A 23 -0.54 -10.98 -10.45
C ALA A 23 -1.80 -11.10 -9.58
N GLU A 24 -2.80 -11.89 -9.99
CA GLU A 24 -4.02 -12.14 -9.20
C GLU A 24 -3.72 -12.76 -7.83
N ARG A 25 -2.92 -13.83 -7.78
CA ARG A 25 -2.53 -14.48 -6.51
C ARG A 25 -1.69 -13.58 -5.61
N TYR A 26 -0.78 -12.80 -6.19
CA TYR A 26 -0.03 -11.78 -5.44
C TYR A 26 -0.99 -10.72 -4.90
N GLY A 27 -1.94 -10.26 -5.71
CA GLY A 27 -2.99 -9.32 -5.32
C GLY A 27 -3.83 -9.83 -4.15
N GLU A 28 -4.26 -11.09 -4.19
CA GLU A 28 -4.97 -11.73 -3.08
C GLU A 28 -4.14 -11.78 -1.79
N SER A 29 -2.86 -12.11 -1.91
CA SER A 29 -1.96 -12.20 -0.75
C SER A 29 -1.66 -10.82 -0.17
N VAL A 30 -1.42 -9.81 -1.02
CA VAL A 30 -1.08 -8.46 -0.56
C VAL A 30 -2.30 -7.77 0.07
N ARG A 31 -3.54 -8.12 -0.31
CA ARG A 31 -4.76 -7.64 0.37
C ARG A 31 -4.78 -7.97 1.86
N GLN A 32 -4.14 -9.06 2.27
CA GLN A 32 -4.09 -9.47 3.68
C GLN A 32 -3.30 -8.48 4.55
N THR A 33 -2.46 -7.64 3.93
CA THR A 33 -1.72 -6.57 4.61
C THR A 33 -2.54 -5.30 4.86
N PHE A 34 -3.73 -5.18 4.23
CA PHE A 34 -4.52 -3.95 4.28
C PHE A 34 -5.08 -3.61 5.67
N PRO A 35 -5.50 -4.57 6.51
CA PRO A 35 -5.87 -4.28 7.90
C PRO A 35 -4.73 -3.59 8.67
N LEU A 36 -3.49 -4.06 8.51
CA LEU A 36 -2.30 -3.45 9.13
C LEU A 36 -2.07 -2.01 8.64
N ALA A 37 -2.29 -1.77 7.33
CA ALA A 37 -2.23 -0.42 6.78
C ALA A 37 -3.27 0.52 7.39
N LEU A 38 -4.52 0.06 7.56
CA LEU A 38 -5.59 0.84 8.19
C LEU A 38 -5.30 1.12 9.67
N GLU A 39 -4.76 0.14 10.40
CA GLU A 39 -4.37 0.31 11.79
C GLU A 39 -3.20 1.28 11.97
N ALA A 40 -2.22 1.26 11.06
CA ALA A 40 -1.10 2.19 11.05
C ALA A 40 -1.53 3.61 10.67
N MET A 41 -2.48 3.76 9.74
CA MET A 41 -3.02 5.08 9.34
C MET A 41 -3.84 5.73 10.45
N ARG A 42 -4.58 4.95 11.24
CA ARG A 42 -5.42 5.47 12.34
C ARG A 42 -4.64 5.78 13.61
N GLU A 43 -3.39 5.33 13.72
CA GLU A 43 -2.59 5.46 14.92
C GLU A 43 -2.05 6.88 15.08
N THR A 44 -2.43 7.54 16.17
CA THR A 44 -2.02 8.92 16.47
C THR A 44 -0.75 8.97 17.31
N GLN A 45 -0.40 7.91 18.05
CA GLN A 45 0.81 7.89 18.86
C GLN A 45 2.04 7.58 17.97
N PRO A 46 3.03 8.49 17.85
CA PRO A 46 4.12 8.36 16.88
C PRO A 46 4.93 7.07 16.99
N LEU A 47 5.28 6.65 18.21
CA LEU A 47 6.06 5.42 18.45
C LEU A 47 5.27 4.14 18.11
N VAL A 48 3.95 4.15 18.34
CA VAL A 48 3.10 3.00 17.99
C VAL A 48 2.86 2.96 16.49
N ARG A 49 2.67 4.13 15.86
CA ARG A 49 2.55 4.25 14.40
C ARG A 49 3.81 3.75 13.71
N GLU A 50 5.00 4.08 14.23
CA GLU A 50 6.27 3.60 13.68
C GLU A 50 6.38 2.08 13.74
N ARG A 51 6.04 1.46 14.88
CA ARG A 51 6.02 0.00 15.02
C ARG A 51 5.02 -0.66 14.06
N LYS A 52 3.79 -0.14 13.97
CA LYS A 52 2.77 -0.65 13.03
C LYS A 52 3.21 -0.50 11.56
N LEU A 53 3.91 0.57 11.21
CA LEU A 53 4.50 0.75 9.88
C LEU A 53 5.61 -0.27 9.61
N HIS A 54 6.41 -0.60 10.62
CA HIS A 54 7.41 -1.67 10.51
C HIS A 54 6.75 -3.04 10.31
N ASP A 55 5.72 -3.36 11.10
CA ASP A 55 4.97 -4.62 10.98
C ASP A 55 4.30 -4.76 9.60
N LEU A 56 3.70 -3.67 9.10
CA LEU A 56 3.16 -3.59 7.74
C LEU A 56 4.24 -3.83 6.70
N ALA A 57 5.38 -3.15 6.79
CA ALA A 57 6.48 -3.29 5.85
C ALA A 57 7.02 -4.72 5.82
N THR A 58 7.19 -5.34 7.00
CA THR A 58 7.60 -6.74 7.14
C THR A 58 6.59 -7.70 6.51
N SER A 59 5.29 -7.46 6.72
CA SER A 59 4.22 -8.27 6.13
C SER A 59 4.18 -8.15 4.59
N VAL A 60 4.29 -6.93 4.05
CA VAL A 60 4.40 -6.70 2.60
C VAL A 60 5.61 -7.40 2.04
N ARG A 61 6.78 -7.28 2.71
CA ARG A 61 8.01 -7.96 2.28
C ARG A 61 7.86 -9.47 2.26
N ALA A 62 7.30 -10.07 3.31
CA ALA A 62 7.08 -11.51 3.39
C ALA A 62 6.19 -12.01 2.23
N VAL A 63 5.13 -11.26 1.89
CA VAL A 63 4.27 -11.59 0.74
C VAL A 63 5.05 -11.44 -0.58
N SER A 64 5.80 -10.35 -0.77
CA SER A 64 6.62 -10.16 -1.96
C SER A 64 7.64 -11.27 -2.16
N GLU A 65 8.31 -11.70 -1.10
CA GLU A 65 9.30 -12.79 -1.14
C GLU A 65 8.66 -14.15 -1.47
N ALA A 66 7.50 -14.46 -0.85
CA ALA A 66 6.75 -15.68 -1.12
C ALA A 66 6.30 -15.80 -2.59
N HIS A 67 6.11 -14.66 -3.26
CA HIS A 67 5.73 -14.59 -4.68
C HIS A 67 6.90 -14.26 -5.61
N HIS A 68 8.14 -14.25 -5.11
CA HIS A 68 9.35 -13.91 -5.84
C HIS A 68 9.28 -12.55 -6.56
N ILE A 69 8.61 -11.57 -5.95
CA ILE A 69 8.50 -10.21 -6.47
C ILE A 69 9.82 -9.46 -6.21
N PRO A 70 10.50 -8.97 -7.26
CA PRO A 70 11.69 -8.14 -7.09
C PRO A 70 11.38 -6.86 -6.30
N ARG A 71 12.33 -6.42 -5.47
CA ARG A 71 12.18 -5.23 -4.60
C ARG A 71 11.82 -3.95 -5.35
N ILE A 72 12.35 -3.78 -6.57
CA ILE A 72 12.01 -2.64 -7.42
C ILE A 72 10.54 -2.67 -7.85
N ILE A 73 10.00 -3.86 -8.10
CA ILE A 73 8.59 -4.07 -8.44
C ILE A 73 7.72 -3.88 -7.20
N GLU A 74 8.10 -4.42 -6.04
CA GLU A 74 7.41 -4.19 -4.76
C GLU A 74 7.19 -2.69 -4.49
N ARG A 75 8.25 -1.89 -4.59
CA ARG A 75 8.17 -0.44 -4.38
C ARG A 75 7.24 0.23 -5.40
N GLY A 76 7.34 -0.15 -6.67
CA GLY A 76 6.45 0.37 -7.71
C GLY A 76 4.98 0.05 -7.45
N LEU A 77 4.69 -1.18 -6.99
CA LEU A 77 3.33 -1.63 -6.69
C LEU A 77 2.73 -0.93 -5.48
N VAL A 78 3.53 -0.65 -4.44
CA VAL A 78 3.09 0.18 -3.31
C VAL A 78 2.71 1.58 -3.82
N GLY A 79 3.56 2.24 -4.59
CA GLY A 79 3.27 3.56 -5.14
C GLY A 79 1.99 3.61 -5.98
N ILE A 80 1.76 2.58 -6.80
CA ILE A 80 0.57 2.46 -7.66
C ILE A 80 -0.69 2.17 -6.82
N ALA A 81 -0.60 1.32 -5.81
CA ALA A 81 -1.72 1.05 -4.91
C ALA A 81 -2.18 2.33 -4.19
N PHE A 82 -1.23 3.17 -3.72
CA PHE A 82 -1.55 4.48 -3.15
C PHE A 82 -2.16 5.43 -4.19
N GLY A 83 -1.62 5.46 -5.41
CA GLY A 83 -2.19 6.24 -6.51
C GLY A 83 -3.64 5.85 -6.84
N ALA A 84 -3.93 4.55 -6.88
CA ALA A 84 -5.27 4.02 -7.15
C ALA A 84 -6.25 4.23 -5.98
N ALA A 85 -5.76 4.19 -4.74
CA ALA A 85 -6.55 4.45 -3.54
C ALA A 85 -6.85 5.94 -3.34
N ARG A 86 -5.98 6.84 -3.85
CA ARG A 86 -6.06 8.30 -3.67
C ARG A 86 -7.42 8.87 -4.06
N GLY A 87 -7.86 8.67 -5.30
CA GLY A 87 -9.13 9.25 -5.79
C GLY A 87 -10.34 8.87 -4.95
N PRO A 88 -10.63 7.56 -4.74
CA PRO A 88 -11.76 7.12 -3.93
C PRO A 88 -11.73 7.57 -2.46
N VAL A 89 -10.55 7.64 -1.85
CA VAL A 89 -10.39 8.09 -0.46
C VAL A 89 -10.68 9.59 -0.36
N LEU A 90 -10.11 10.39 -1.26
CA LEU A 90 -10.34 11.85 -1.31
C LEU A 90 -11.81 12.16 -1.59
N ASP A 91 -12.43 11.51 -2.57
CA ASP A 91 -13.85 11.69 -2.89
C ASP A 91 -14.77 11.36 -1.71
N ARG A 92 -14.44 10.32 -0.93
CA ARG A 92 -15.24 9.91 0.22
C ARG A 92 -15.03 10.81 1.43
N ALA A 93 -13.82 11.32 1.64
CA ALA A 93 -13.49 12.14 2.79
C ALA A 93 -13.93 13.60 2.60
N MET A 94 -13.94 14.14 1.37
CA MET A 94 -14.57 15.42 1.05
C MET A 94 -16.06 15.42 1.41
N ARG A 95 -16.77 14.30 1.16
CA ARG A 95 -18.17 14.13 1.57
C ARG A 95 -18.37 14.05 3.09
N SER A 96 -17.30 13.86 3.85
CA SER A 96 -17.29 13.76 5.32
C SER A 96 -16.74 15.02 5.98
N GLY A 97 -16.52 16.11 5.23
CA GLY A 97 -16.10 17.41 5.78
C GLY A 97 -14.59 17.59 6.00
N PHE A 98 -13.76 16.69 5.48
CA PHE A 98 -12.30 16.83 5.54
C PHE A 98 -11.79 17.67 4.36
N ALA A 99 -10.76 18.49 4.62
CA ALA A 99 -10.07 19.24 3.58
C ALA A 99 -9.25 18.29 2.70
N HIS A 100 -9.36 18.46 1.39
CA HIS A 100 -8.69 17.62 0.39
C HIS A 100 -7.16 17.64 0.54
N GLU A 101 -6.59 18.80 0.84
CA GLU A 101 -5.14 19.01 0.95
C GLU A 101 -4.53 18.29 2.16
N ASP A 102 -5.20 18.33 3.31
CA ASP A 102 -4.74 17.66 4.54
C ASP A 102 -4.68 16.14 4.34
N LEU A 103 -5.69 15.57 3.68
CA LEU A 103 -5.74 14.14 3.37
C LEU A 103 -4.69 13.73 2.33
N GLU A 104 -4.45 14.56 1.32
CA GLU A 104 -3.38 14.30 0.36
C GLU A 104 -2.00 14.32 1.03
N HIS A 105 -1.79 15.26 1.95
CA HIS A 105 -0.58 15.34 2.72
C HIS A 105 -0.39 14.09 3.59
N GLU A 106 -1.42 13.66 4.32
CA GLU A 106 -1.38 12.46 5.17
C GLU A 106 -1.14 11.17 4.37
N LEU A 107 -1.85 10.99 3.24
CA LEU A 107 -1.67 9.82 2.37
C LEU A 107 -0.27 9.78 1.76
N ARG A 108 0.26 10.93 1.34
CA ARG A 108 1.62 11.04 0.81
C ARG A 108 2.67 10.73 1.88
N ALA A 109 2.54 11.31 3.07
CA ALA A 109 3.43 11.08 4.19
C ALA A 109 3.42 9.61 4.62
N PHE A 110 2.25 8.97 4.63
CA PHE A 110 2.14 7.54 4.94
C PHE A 110 2.84 6.67 3.90
N ARG A 111 2.63 6.96 2.59
CA ARG A 111 3.32 6.24 1.50
C ARG A 111 4.83 6.36 1.63
N GLU A 112 5.34 7.58 1.80
CA GLU A 112 6.79 7.83 1.91
C GLU A 112 7.40 7.12 3.12
N ALA A 113 6.70 7.10 4.26
CA ALA A 113 7.13 6.37 5.44
C ALA A 113 7.19 4.84 5.20
N LEU A 114 6.17 4.27 4.53
CA LEU A 114 6.15 2.85 4.20
C LEU A 114 7.27 2.49 3.21
N GLU A 115 7.47 3.27 2.15
CA GLU A 115 8.55 3.06 1.18
C GLU A 115 9.94 3.13 1.83
N ALA A 116 10.13 4.07 2.77
CA ALA A 116 11.37 4.18 3.54
C ALA A 116 11.59 2.94 4.43
N LYS A 117 10.54 2.43 5.10
CA LYS A 117 10.64 1.21 5.90
C LYS A 117 10.95 -0.01 5.03
N LEU A 118 10.31 -0.17 3.88
CA LEU A 118 10.62 -1.25 2.92
C LEU A 118 12.06 -1.20 2.41
N ALA A 119 12.61 0.01 2.20
CA ALA A 119 14.02 0.17 1.84
C ALA A 119 14.98 -0.20 2.98
N SER A 120 14.56 -0.05 4.24
CA SER A 120 15.37 -0.37 5.42
C SER A 120 15.40 -1.85 5.78
N LEU A 121 14.47 -2.66 5.27
CA LEU A 121 14.31 -4.08 5.63
C LEU A 121 15.33 -5.03 4.98
N GLY A 122 16.29 -4.52 4.21
CA GLY A 122 17.30 -5.36 3.53
C GLY A 122 16.65 -6.33 2.57
#